data_AF-A0AAV0Y8N0-F1
#
_entry.id   AF-A0AAV0Y8N0-F1
#
_cell.length_a   1.000
_cell.length_b   1.000
_cell.length_c   1.000
_cell.angle_alpha   90.00
_cell.angle_beta   90.00
_cell.angle_gamma   90.00
#
_symmetry.space_group_name_H-M   'P 1'
#
loop_
_entity.id
_entity.type
_entity.pdbx_description
1 polymer ?
#
loop_
_entity_poly.entity_id
_entity_poly.type
_entity_poly.pdbx_seq_one_letter_code
_entity_poly.pdbx_strand_id
1 'polypeptide(L)'
;MEQDKDYILPFEPSNWEKWKRSKIIFILSQNITKDTQKQAIILHRGGQELQDIFFGIPEHGNPPDGTTVFQHTVNLLDQHFIPKVNPVFGRHVFRKIRQ
;
A
#
# COMPACT_ATOMS: atom_id res chain seq x y z
N MET A 1 -20.65 -6.27 32.80
CA MET A 1 -19.86 -5.26 32.08
C MET A 1 -18.64 -5.95 31.54
N GLU A 2 -18.23 -5.53 30.34
CA GLU A 2 -16.92 -5.77 29.74
C GLU A 2 -16.70 -7.12 29.05
N GLN A 3 -16.96 -7.15 27.73
CA GLN A 3 -15.98 -7.50 26.69
C GLN A 3 -16.66 -7.53 25.32
N ASP A 4 -17.08 -6.34 24.86
CA ASP A 4 -17.42 -6.07 23.46
C ASP A 4 -16.19 -5.45 22.79
N LYS A 5 -15.15 -6.25 22.56
CA LYS A 5 -13.90 -5.79 21.92
C LYS A 5 -13.18 -6.93 21.19
N ASP A 6 -13.83 -7.61 20.24
CA ASP A 6 -13.07 -8.33 19.20
C ASP A 6 -13.93 -8.70 17.98
N TYR A 7 -14.87 -7.84 17.57
CA TYR A 7 -15.54 -8.00 16.27
C TYR A 7 -14.78 -7.22 15.19
N ILE A 8 -13.55 -7.63 14.93
CA ILE A 8 -12.79 -7.09 13.79
C ILE A 8 -13.24 -7.86 12.55
N LEU A 9 -13.98 -7.19 11.67
CA LEU A 9 -14.39 -7.69 10.37
C LEU A 9 -13.18 -8.26 9.58
N PRO A 10 -13.35 -9.34 8.80
CA PRO A 10 -12.25 -10.08 8.14
C PRO A 10 -11.49 -9.31 7.04
N PHE A 11 -11.73 -8.01 6.90
CA PHE A 11 -11.18 -7.13 5.86
C PHE A 11 -10.83 -5.75 6.43
N GLU A 12 -10.23 -5.68 7.63
CA GLU A 12 -9.54 -4.45 8.02
C GLU A 12 -8.46 -4.14 6.97
N PRO A 13 -8.57 -3.01 6.22
CA PRO A 13 -7.55 -2.67 5.24
C PRO A 13 -6.23 -2.47 5.98
N SER A 14 -5.15 -2.98 5.38
CA SER A 14 -3.81 -2.82 5.95
C SER A 14 -3.51 -1.34 6.20
N ASN A 15 -2.63 -1.03 7.16
CA ASN A 15 -2.21 0.36 7.42
C ASN A 15 -1.69 1.04 6.14
N TRP A 16 -1.07 0.26 5.25
CA TRP A 16 -0.68 0.66 3.90
C TRP A 16 -1.87 1.07 3.02
N GLU A 17 -2.91 0.24 2.92
CA GLU A 17 -4.10 0.55 2.12
C GLU A 17 -4.87 1.76 2.65
N LYS A 18 -5.00 1.89 3.98
CA LYS A 18 -5.58 3.06 4.63
C LYS A 18 -4.80 4.32 4.25
N TRP A 19 -3.47 4.29 4.36
CA TRP A 19 -2.60 5.39 3.98
C TRP A 19 -2.71 5.73 2.48
N LYS A 20 -2.60 4.73 1.60
CA LYS A 20 -2.71 4.86 0.14
C LYS A 20 -4.02 5.54 -0.26
N ARG A 21 -5.14 5.08 0.28
CA ARG A 21 -6.47 5.66 0.05
C ARG A 21 -6.52 7.14 0.45
N SER A 22 -6.04 7.50 1.64
CA SER A 22 -6.00 8.89 2.08
C SER A 22 -5.15 9.78 1.15
N LYS A 23 -4.04 9.26 0.60
CA LYS A 23 -3.19 10.03 -0.33
C LYS A 23 -3.84 10.22 -1.69
N ILE A 24 -4.51 9.19 -2.23
CA ILE A 24 -5.24 9.30 -3.50
C ILE A 24 -6.35 10.35 -3.38
N ILE A 25 -7.13 10.34 -2.30
CA ILE A 25 -8.18 11.34 -2.04
C ILE A 25 -7.59 12.75 -2.02
N PHE A 26 -6.44 12.94 -1.38
CA PHE A 26 -5.76 14.24 -1.35
C PHE A 26 -5.36 14.70 -2.76
N ILE A 27 -4.72 13.84 -3.56
CA ILE A 27 -4.31 14.17 -4.94
C ILE A 27 -5.53 14.54 -5.80
N LEU A 28 -6.63 13.79 -5.66
CA LEU A 28 -7.89 14.07 -6.34
C LEU A 28 -8.48 15.42 -5.92
N SER A 29 -8.47 15.74 -4.62
CA SER A 29 -8.98 17.02 -4.11
C SER A 29 -8.22 18.23 -4.65
N GLN A 30 -6.91 18.07 -4.90
CA GLN A 30 -6.03 19.11 -5.43
C GLN A 30 -6.07 19.22 -6.96
N ASN A 31 -6.91 18.41 -7.64
CA ASN A 31 -7.04 18.37 -9.11
C ASN A 31 -5.70 18.19 -9.84
N ILE A 32 -4.78 17.42 -9.24
CA ILE A 32 -3.45 17.21 -9.81
C ILE A 32 -3.54 16.17 -10.91
N THR A 33 -3.33 16.61 -12.15
CA THR A 33 -3.48 15.78 -13.35
C THR A 33 -2.16 15.17 -13.82
N LYS A 34 -1.04 15.88 -13.62
CA LYS A 34 0.29 15.43 -14.05
C LYS A 34 0.80 14.27 -13.22
N ASP A 35 1.09 13.16 -13.89
CA ASP A 35 1.44 11.89 -13.27
C ASP A 35 2.77 11.94 -12.47
N THR A 36 3.76 12.67 -12.98
CA THR A 36 5.03 12.94 -12.27
C THR A 36 4.82 13.73 -10.97
N GLN A 37 3.86 14.65 -10.93
CA GLN A 37 3.51 15.39 -9.71
C GLN A 37 2.82 14.48 -8.69
N LYS A 38 1.96 13.56 -9.14
CA LYS A 38 1.31 12.58 -8.27
C LYS A 38 2.36 11.68 -7.59
N GLN A 39 3.34 11.20 -8.35
CA GLN A 39 4.47 10.42 -7.83
C GLN A 39 5.22 11.22 -6.76
N ALA A 40 5.63 12.45 -7.09
CA ALA A 40 6.39 13.30 -6.17
C ALA A 40 5.65 13.54 -4.85
N ILE A 41 4.33 13.76 -4.90
CA ILE A 41 3.52 13.99 -3.70
C ILE A 41 3.41 12.76 -2.82
N ILE A 42 3.24 11.57 -3.41
CA ILE A 42 3.20 10.32 -2.64
C ILE A 42 4.53 10.09 -1.93
N LEU A 43 5.65 10.22 -2.66
CA LEU A 43 6.99 10.00 -2.10
C LEU A 43 7.36 11.05 -1.05
N HIS A 44 7.06 12.33 -1.30
CA HIS A 44 7.29 13.40 -0.33
C HIS A 44 6.51 13.18 0.96
N ARG A 45 5.24 12.76 0.84
CA ARG A 45 4.35 12.60 2.00
C ARG A 45 4.49 11.25 2.71
N GLY A 46 5.17 10.29 2.09
CA GLY A 46 5.62 9.05 2.72
C GLY A 46 6.87 9.21 3.57
N GLY A 47 7.56 10.35 3.48
CA GLY A 47 8.78 10.61 4.23
C GLY A 47 10.00 9.91 3.65
N GLN A 48 11.14 10.06 4.33
CA GLN A 48 12.43 9.56 3.85
C GLN A 48 12.50 8.03 3.80
N GLU A 49 11.88 7.32 4.75
CA GLU A 49 11.88 5.85 4.76
C GLU A 49 11.21 5.28 3.51
N LEU A 50 10.08 5.87 3.07
CA LEU A 50 9.38 5.42 1.88
C LEU A 50 10.15 5.77 0.59
N GLN A 51 10.90 6.88 0.60
CA GLN A 51 11.79 7.26 -0.50
C GLN A 51 12.96 6.28 -0.61
N ASP A 52 13.60 5.93 0.52
CA ASP A 52 14.70 4.97 0.55
C ASP A 52 14.28 3.60 0.01
N ILE A 53 13.12 3.10 0.45
CA ILE A 53 12.51 1.88 -0.09
C ILE A 53 12.30 2.00 -1.60
N PHE A 54 11.70 3.10 -2.06
CA PHE A 54 11.40 3.28 -3.48
C PHE A 54 12.66 3.32 -4.34
N PHE A 55 13.65 4.15 -3.97
CA PHE A 55 14.91 4.28 -4.72
C PHE A 55 15.83 3.06 -4.57
N GLY A 56 15.65 2.24 -3.53
CA GLY A 56 16.33 0.96 -3.36
C GLY A 56 15.83 -0.14 -4.31
N ILE A 57 14.65 0.01 -4.92
CA ILE A 57 14.10 -0.97 -5.86
C ILE A 57 14.74 -0.77 -7.24
N PRO A 58 15.39 -1.76 -7.87
CA PRO A 58 16.09 -1.58 -9.14
C PRO A 58 15.18 -1.16 -10.31
N GLU A 59 13.89 -1.48 -10.24
CA GLU A 59 12.87 -1.16 -11.25
C GLU A 59 12.18 0.20 -11.02
N HIS A 60 12.63 1.03 -10.08
CA HIS A 60 11.99 2.32 -9.73
C HIS A 60 11.99 3.38 -10.85
N GLY A 61 12.71 3.12 -11.94
CA GLY A 61 12.87 4.02 -13.07
C GLY A 61 11.66 4.08 -14.00
N ASN A 62 11.91 3.99 -15.31
CA ASN A 62 10.86 4.17 -16.32
C ASN A 62 9.76 3.11 -16.18
N PRO A 63 8.48 3.51 -16.24
CA PRO A 63 7.38 2.57 -16.19
C PRO A 63 7.39 1.64 -17.41
N PRO A 64 6.93 0.39 -17.26
CA PRO A 64 6.73 -0.51 -18.38
C PRO A 64 5.69 0.04 -19.36
N ASP A 65 5.83 -0.33 -20.64
CA ASP A 65 4.97 0.13 -21.74
C ASP A 65 3.48 0.03 -21.37
N GLY A 66 2.77 1.16 -21.46
CA GLY A 66 1.35 1.27 -21.17
C GLY A 66 0.97 1.61 -19.72
N THR A 67 1.93 1.76 -18.80
CA THR A 67 1.66 2.13 -17.40
C THR A 67 2.10 3.56 -17.10
N THR A 68 1.34 4.29 -16.27
CA THR A 68 1.76 5.63 -15.84
C THR A 68 2.85 5.55 -14.77
N VAL A 69 3.72 6.55 -14.68
CA VAL A 69 4.79 6.68 -13.68
C VAL A 69 4.24 6.52 -12.24
N PHE A 70 3.07 7.09 -11.98
CA PHE A 70 2.34 6.98 -10.72
C PHE A 70 1.85 5.56 -10.45
N GLN A 71 1.21 4.92 -11.44
CA GLN A 71 0.73 3.56 -11.29
C GLN A 71 1.89 2.58 -11.04
N HIS A 72 3.00 2.75 -11.78
CA HIS A 72 4.22 1.98 -11.60
C HIS A 72 4.77 2.16 -10.18
N THR A 73 4.89 3.39 -9.70
CA THR A 73 5.32 3.70 -8.34
C THR A 73 4.46 3.04 -7.28
N VAL A 74 3.13 3.19 -7.42
CA VAL A 74 2.18 2.60 -6.47
C VAL A 74 2.33 1.07 -6.48
N ASN A 75 2.47 0.45 -7.64
CA ASN A 75 2.62 -1.00 -7.77
C ASN A 75 3.89 -1.52 -7.09
N LEU A 76 5.03 -0.84 -7.29
CA LEU A 76 6.29 -1.22 -6.63
C LEU A 76 6.18 -1.16 -5.11
N LEU A 77 5.57 -0.10 -4.58
CA LEU A 77 5.34 0.04 -3.15
C LEU A 77 4.33 -0.99 -2.64
N ASP A 78 3.27 -1.27 -3.39
CA ASP A 78 2.26 -2.27 -3.06
C ASP A 78 2.89 -3.67 -2.97
N GLN A 79 3.76 -4.05 -3.91
CA GLN A 79 4.52 -5.30 -3.86
C GLN A 79 5.45 -5.42 -2.65
N HIS A 80 5.96 -4.30 -2.15
CA HIS A 80 6.83 -4.25 -0.98
C HIS A 80 6.03 -4.36 0.33
N PHE A 81 4.88 -3.68 0.44
CA PHE A 81 4.09 -3.60 1.67
C PHE A 81 2.98 -4.65 1.78
N ILE A 82 2.50 -5.23 0.68
CA ILE A 82 1.58 -6.36 0.75
C ILE A 82 2.35 -7.56 1.30
N PRO A 83 1.89 -8.16 2.42
CA PRO A 83 2.50 -9.38 2.91
C PRO A 83 2.35 -10.43 1.81
N LYS A 84 3.48 -11.00 1.36
CA LYS A 84 3.48 -12.24 0.59
C LYS A 84 2.97 -13.35 1.50
N VAL A 85 1.65 -13.45 1.66
CA VAL A 85 1.02 -14.38 2.59
C VAL A 85 1.38 -15.78 2.11
N ASN A 86 2.26 -16.46 2.85
CA ASN A 86 2.56 -17.85 2.55
C ASN A 86 1.27 -18.65 2.80
N PRO A 87 0.71 -19.35 1.79
CA PRO A 87 -0.55 -20.07 1.93
C PRO A 87 -0.52 -21.10 3.08
N VAL A 88 0.66 -21.59 3.46
CA VAL A 88 0.85 -22.49 4.61
C VAL A 88 0.50 -21.80 5.93
N PHE A 89 0.89 -20.53 6.10
CA PHE A 89 0.60 -19.75 7.30
C PHE A 89 -0.90 -19.44 7.43
N GLY A 90 -1.56 -19.13 6.30
CA GLY A 90 -3.01 -18.92 6.28
C GLY A 90 -3.81 -20.15 6.75
N ARG A 91 -3.39 -21.36 6.34
CA ARG A 91 -4.02 -22.61 6.81
C ARG A 91 -3.79 -22.88 8.29
N HIS A 92 -2.61 -22.53 8.82
CA HIS A 92 -2.29 -22.68 10.23
C HIS A 92 -3.15 -21.79 11.11
N VAL A 93 -3.29 -20.51 10.74
CA VAL A 93 -4.17 -19.55 11.42
C VAL A 93 -5.63 -20.02 11.34
N PHE A 94 -6.10 -20.45 10.17
CA PHE A 94 -7.46 -20.96 10.00
C PHE A 94 -7.76 -22.21 10.85
N ARG A 95 -6.77 -23.08 11.06
CA ARG A 95 -6.89 -24.24 11.97
C ARG A 95 -6.94 -23.83 13.44
N LYS A 96 -6.20 -22.80 13.84
CA LYS A 96 -6.22 -22.28 15.22
C LYS A 96 -7.51 -21.56 15.58
N ILE A 97 -8.24 -21.01 14.62
CA ILE A 97 -9.53 -20.34 14.83
C ILE A 97 -10.68 -21.35 15.13
N ARG A 98 -10.46 -22.65 14.94
CA ARG A 98 -11.48 -23.71 15.08
C ARG A 98 -11.36 -24.60 16.33
N GLN A 99 -10.54 -24.23 17.33
CA GLN A 99 -10.50 -24.89 18.64
C GLN A 99 -11.05 -23.96 19.73
#